data_AF-A0A7C1X073-F1
#
_entry.id   AF-A0A7C1X073-F1
#
_cell.length_a   1.000
_cell.length_b   1.000
_cell.length_c   1.000
_cell.angle_alpha   90.00
_cell.angle_beta   90.00
_cell.angle_gamma   90.00
#
_symmetry.space_group_name_H-M   'P 1'
#
loop_
_entity.id
_entity.type
_entity.pdbx_description
1 polymer ?
#
loop_
_entity_poly.entity_id
_entity_poly.type
_entity_poly.pdbx_seq_one_letter_code
_entity_poly.pdbx_strand_id
1 'polypeptide(L)'
;MDLRLAALAILLWLLLSMLFGRDSVYSGRRALIKTKRAVYASFSGAADLRKTLLQVSRGVKILGGRVEPSQLVELAINVSRKKARFRGRRRMMGASMTVDYTLPKGSYFKIHFPATLRRSAAVGAFPSLKWDAVRAKLLTGRSKVTLILILDSSASMMYSVRGILTALRAVEREARRYRDRVALVVCKGFGAVVAHHPSTNFNLVLSKISRIGLDDFTPLASGMYLGLNMALTERRKGYEPVLVIVSDGNANIPLEKHRRVSRFAFDPAIQSVLDVATLIAKNNIETIVVNTKHREPTTDVGDIAVSGTELLVRVAKLTQGSYVGIIG
;
A
#
# COMPACT_ATOMS: atom_id res chain seq x y z
N MET A 1 -15.96 51.56 2.88
CA MET A 1 -16.29 50.24 3.44
C MET A 1 -16.05 50.30 4.93
N ASP A 2 -17.07 50.01 5.74
CA ASP A 2 -16.98 50.11 7.20
C ASP A 2 -16.00 49.08 7.76
N LEU A 3 -14.90 49.55 8.36
CA LEU A 3 -13.89 48.68 9.00
C LEU A 3 -14.50 47.75 10.05
N ARG A 4 -15.58 48.19 10.71
CA ARG A 4 -16.29 47.42 11.74
C ARG A 4 -17.03 46.21 11.16
N LEU A 5 -17.64 46.34 9.98
CA LEU A 5 -18.29 45.25 9.27
C LEU A 5 -17.28 44.23 8.74
N ALA A 6 -16.12 44.70 8.26
CA ALA A 6 -15.03 43.82 7.83
C ALA A 6 -14.43 43.02 8.99
N ALA A 7 -14.22 43.66 10.15
CA ALA A 7 -13.73 42.97 11.35
C ALA A 7 -14.71 41.91 11.85
N LEU A 8 -16.02 42.20 11.83
CA LEU A 8 -17.05 41.25 12.24
C LEU A 8 -17.17 40.06 11.28
N ALA A 9 -17.02 40.29 9.97
CA ALA A 9 -16.97 39.23 8.96
C ALA A 9 -15.73 38.32 9.13
N ILE A 10 -14.56 38.90 9.44
CA ILE A 10 -13.33 38.14 9.72
C ILE A 10 -13.49 37.31 11.01
N LEU A 11 -14.11 37.87 12.05
CA LEU A 11 -14.30 37.20 13.33
C LEU A 11 -15.36 36.09 13.23
N LEU A 12 -16.44 36.33 12.48
CA LEU A 12 -17.44 35.32 12.13
C LEU A 12 -16.82 34.21 11.26
N TRP A 13 -15.96 34.56 10.30
CA TRP A 13 -15.23 33.59 9.49
C TRP A 13 -14.24 32.77 10.31
N LEU A 14 -13.52 33.38 11.27
CA LEU A 14 -12.66 32.69 12.23
C LEU A 14 -13.47 31.76 13.15
N LEU A 15 -14.63 32.20 13.62
CA LEU A 15 -15.49 31.43 14.52
C LEU A 15 -16.18 30.26 13.79
N LEU A 16 -16.65 30.49 12.55
CA LEU A 16 -17.06 29.41 11.66
C LEU A 16 -15.88 28.48 11.35
N SER A 17 -14.68 29.01 11.10
CA SER A 17 -13.50 28.16 10.85
C SER A 17 -13.08 27.37 12.09
N MET A 18 -13.36 27.82 13.32
CA MET A 18 -13.17 27.04 14.54
C MET A 18 -14.26 25.97 14.71
N LEU A 19 -15.52 26.29 14.38
CA LEU A 19 -16.65 25.36 14.44
C LEU A 19 -16.57 24.26 13.36
N PHE A 20 -16.16 24.63 12.15
CA PHE A 20 -16.00 23.74 10.99
C PHE A 20 -14.56 23.22 10.82
N GLY A 21 -13.58 23.75 11.55
CA GLY A 21 -12.17 23.35 11.52
C GLY A 21 -11.84 22.09 12.33
N ARG A 22 -12.86 21.38 12.82
CA ARG A 22 -12.74 20.08 13.50
C ARG A 22 -12.30 18.93 12.58
N ASP A 23 -12.01 19.22 11.31
CA ASP A 23 -11.65 18.24 10.28
C ASP A 23 -10.12 18.18 10.01
N SER A 24 -9.27 17.80 10.99
CA SER A 24 -7.88 17.51 10.59
C SER A 24 -7.02 16.57 11.46
N VAL A 25 -7.55 15.46 11.99
CA VAL A 25 -6.66 14.33 12.38
C VAL A 25 -5.90 13.78 11.16
N TYR A 26 -6.42 14.07 9.97
CA TYR A 26 -5.78 13.80 8.70
C TYR A 26 -4.95 14.97 8.14
N SER A 27 -4.64 15.97 8.98
CA SER A 27 -3.69 17.05 8.68
C SER A 27 -2.43 16.46 8.03
N GLY A 28 -2.16 16.93 6.81
CA GLY A 28 -1.14 16.41 5.87
C GLY A 28 -1.68 15.78 4.57
N ARG A 29 -3.01 15.68 4.38
CA ARG A 29 -3.61 15.02 3.20
C ARG A 29 -3.28 15.73 1.88
N ARG A 30 -2.75 14.94 0.94
CA ARG A 30 -2.57 15.31 -0.47
C ARG A 30 -3.65 14.70 -1.39
N ALA A 31 -4.47 13.74 -0.93
CA ALA A 31 -5.72 13.29 -1.57
C ALA A 31 -6.66 12.57 -0.57
N LEU A 32 -7.96 12.86 -0.64
CA LEU A 32 -9.02 12.35 0.27
C LEU A 32 -10.29 12.07 -0.51
N ILE A 33 -10.84 10.86 -0.36
CA ILE A 33 -12.20 10.53 -0.79
C ILE A 33 -12.98 10.13 0.46
N LYS A 34 -14.07 10.83 0.80
CA LYS A 34 -14.94 10.52 1.93
C LYS A 34 -16.34 10.25 1.40
N THR A 35 -16.93 9.15 1.79
CA THR A 35 -18.34 8.81 1.55
C THR A 35 -19.03 8.55 2.89
N LYS A 36 -20.36 8.40 2.88
CA LYS A 36 -21.12 8.08 4.10
C LYS A 36 -20.70 6.74 4.74
N ARG A 37 -20.12 5.82 3.96
CA ARG A 37 -19.82 4.45 4.37
C ARG A 37 -18.32 4.12 4.39
N ALA A 38 -17.46 4.98 3.85
CA ALA A 38 -16.04 4.73 3.83
C ALA A 38 -15.19 5.99 3.58
N VAL A 39 -13.92 5.92 3.97
CA VAL A 39 -12.92 6.97 3.82
C VAL A 39 -11.69 6.38 3.15
N TYR A 40 -11.13 7.09 2.18
CA TYR A 40 -9.84 6.79 1.59
C TYR A 40 -8.91 7.99 1.74
N ALA A 41 -7.72 7.74 2.25
CA ALA A 41 -6.63 8.72 2.33
C ALA A 41 -5.36 8.10 1.77
N SER A 42 -4.56 8.89 1.07
CA SER A 42 -3.22 8.47 0.69
C SER A 42 -2.18 9.47 1.17
N PHE A 43 -1.12 8.94 1.75
CA PHE A 43 -0.03 9.70 2.33
C PHE A 43 1.21 9.73 1.42
N SER A 44 1.15 9.08 0.25
CA SER A 44 2.17 9.24 -0.80
C SER A 44 1.93 10.51 -1.63
N GLY A 45 2.98 11.15 -2.14
CA GLY A 45 2.96 12.50 -2.74
C GLY A 45 1.82 12.82 -3.73
N ALA A 46 1.36 14.09 -3.73
CA ALA A 46 0.11 14.58 -4.31
C ALA A 46 -0.04 14.37 -5.83
N ALA A 47 1.07 14.49 -6.56
CA ALA A 47 1.06 14.53 -8.02
C ALA A 47 0.71 13.16 -8.65
N ASP A 48 1.02 12.06 -7.97
CA ASP A 48 0.77 10.71 -8.49
C ASP A 48 -0.70 10.30 -8.36
N LEU A 49 -1.46 10.84 -7.41
CA LEU A 49 -2.85 10.43 -7.17
C LEU A 49 -3.85 10.98 -8.17
N ARG A 50 -3.84 12.27 -8.51
CA ARG A 50 -4.74 12.78 -9.57
C ARG A 50 -4.49 12.05 -10.88
N LYS A 51 -3.22 11.85 -11.25
CA LYS A 51 -2.81 11.12 -12.45
C LYS A 51 -3.22 9.64 -12.40
N THR A 52 -3.10 9.00 -11.23
CA THR A 52 -3.49 7.60 -11.07
C THR A 52 -5.01 7.43 -10.99
N LEU A 53 -5.73 8.28 -10.25
CA LEU A 53 -7.19 8.33 -10.19
C LEU A 53 -7.81 8.59 -11.56
N LEU A 54 -7.28 9.53 -12.34
CA LEU A 54 -7.71 9.79 -13.73
C LEU A 54 -7.45 8.60 -14.68
N GLN A 55 -6.41 7.80 -14.41
CA GLN A 55 -6.11 6.60 -15.19
C GLN A 55 -6.94 5.39 -14.74
N VAL A 56 -7.31 5.33 -13.46
CA VAL A 56 -8.17 4.27 -12.91
C VAL A 56 -9.65 4.56 -13.15
N SER A 57 -10.09 5.82 -13.16
CA SER A 57 -11.47 6.22 -13.47
C SER A 57 -11.88 5.90 -14.91
N ARG A 58 -10.93 5.74 -15.84
CA ARG A 58 -11.20 5.20 -17.18
C ARG A 58 -11.66 3.74 -17.19
N GLY A 59 -11.50 3.00 -16.08
CA GLY A 59 -11.94 1.61 -15.91
C GLY A 59 -12.84 1.35 -14.71
N VAL A 60 -12.76 2.18 -13.67
CA VAL A 60 -13.67 2.17 -12.52
C VAL A 60 -14.78 3.16 -12.82
N LYS A 61 -15.94 2.64 -13.23
CA LYS A 61 -17.18 3.41 -13.32
C LYS A 61 -17.58 3.87 -11.92
N ILE A 62 -16.99 4.96 -11.43
CA ILE A 62 -17.52 5.73 -10.30
C ILE A 62 -18.70 6.54 -10.85
N LEU A 63 -19.72 5.82 -11.34
CA LEU A 63 -20.98 6.38 -11.82
C LEU A 63 -21.76 6.83 -10.60
N GLY A 64 -21.80 8.13 -10.32
CA GLY A 64 -22.90 8.90 -9.70
C GLY A 64 -23.70 8.31 -8.51
N GLY A 65 -23.23 7.23 -7.90
CA GLY A 65 -23.95 6.38 -6.96
C GLY A 65 -23.12 6.08 -5.72
N ARG A 66 -23.77 5.51 -4.71
CA ARG A 66 -23.17 5.16 -3.42
C ARG A 66 -21.93 4.29 -3.65
N VAL A 67 -20.74 4.83 -3.35
CA VAL A 67 -19.48 4.07 -3.41
C VAL A 67 -19.47 3.07 -2.27
N GLU A 68 -19.41 1.78 -2.61
CA GLU A 68 -19.32 0.72 -1.62
C GLU A 68 -17.90 0.62 -1.04
N PRO A 69 -17.74 0.27 0.24
CA PRO A 69 -16.41 0.19 0.87
C PRO A 69 -15.43 -0.74 0.13
N SER A 70 -15.93 -1.85 -0.43
CA SER A 70 -15.12 -2.79 -1.23
C SER A 70 -14.48 -2.15 -2.45
N GLN A 71 -15.14 -1.17 -3.09
CA GLN A 71 -14.61 -0.46 -4.26
C GLN A 71 -13.42 0.44 -3.88
N LEU A 72 -13.43 1.04 -2.69
CA LEU A 72 -12.28 1.81 -2.21
C LEU A 72 -11.10 0.92 -1.85
N VAL A 73 -11.35 -0.26 -1.28
CA VAL A 73 -10.30 -1.27 -1.04
C VAL A 73 -9.70 -1.74 -2.37
N GLU A 74 -10.54 -2.07 -3.36
CA GLU A 74 -10.10 -2.43 -4.71
C GLU A 74 -9.24 -1.31 -5.32
N LEU A 75 -9.71 -0.06 -5.27
CA LEU A 75 -8.99 1.11 -5.77
C LEU A 75 -7.61 1.22 -5.12
N ALA A 76 -7.53 1.12 -3.79
CA ALA A 76 -6.27 1.19 -3.06
C ALA A 76 -5.29 0.08 -3.53
N ILE A 77 -5.77 -1.16 -3.65
CA ILE A 77 -4.97 -2.29 -4.15
C ILE A 77 -4.47 -2.02 -5.57
N ASN A 78 -5.33 -1.53 -6.47
CA ASN A 78 -4.96 -1.25 -7.85
C ASN A 78 -3.90 -0.16 -7.97
N VAL A 79 -4.06 0.94 -7.21
CA VAL A 79 -3.11 2.05 -7.14
C VAL A 79 -1.75 1.57 -6.64
N SER A 80 -1.71 0.86 -5.52
CA SER A 80 -0.45 0.36 -4.93
C SER A 80 0.22 -0.70 -5.80
N ARG A 81 -0.53 -1.62 -6.44
CA ARG A 81 0.04 -2.58 -7.40
C ARG A 81 0.69 -1.88 -8.58
N LYS A 82 0.05 -0.85 -9.14
CA LYS A 82 0.59 -0.09 -10.27
C LYS A 82 1.87 0.66 -9.88
N LYS A 83 1.88 1.29 -8.71
CA LYS A 83 3.06 1.95 -8.14
C LYS A 83 4.19 0.97 -7.87
N ALA A 84 3.91 -0.18 -7.24
CA ALA A 84 4.87 -1.25 -7.02
C ALA A 84 5.47 -1.75 -8.34
N ARG A 85 4.61 -2.00 -9.34
CA ARG A 85 5.04 -2.41 -10.69
C ARG A 85 5.96 -1.38 -11.35
N PHE A 86 5.67 -0.10 -11.20
CA PHE A 86 6.50 0.98 -11.73
C PHE A 86 7.85 1.08 -11.02
N ARG A 87 7.88 0.97 -9.68
CA ARG A 87 9.13 0.96 -8.90
C ARG A 87 10.01 -0.23 -9.26
N GLY A 88 9.42 -1.42 -9.36
CA GLY A 88 10.17 -2.63 -9.70
C GLY A 88 10.76 -2.62 -11.10
N ARG A 89 10.13 -1.93 -12.08
CA ARG A 89 10.72 -1.72 -13.42
C ARG A 89 12.08 -1.02 -13.36
N ARG A 90 12.28 -0.08 -12.42
CA ARG A 90 13.56 0.61 -12.23
C ARG A 90 14.64 -0.28 -11.60
N ARG A 91 14.23 -1.37 -10.92
CA ARG A 91 15.12 -2.31 -10.21
C ARG A 91 15.42 -3.58 -11.01
N MET A 92 14.92 -3.69 -12.24
CA MET A 92 15.12 -4.89 -13.06
C MET A 92 16.58 -5.02 -13.53
N MET A 93 17.36 -5.85 -12.83
CA MET A 93 18.63 -6.39 -13.34
C MET A 93 18.49 -7.79 -13.98
N GLY A 94 17.31 -8.45 -13.93
CA GLY A 94 17.10 -9.83 -14.42
C GLY A 94 15.78 -10.08 -15.18
N ALA A 95 15.74 -11.24 -15.89
CA ALA A 95 14.64 -11.81 -16.70
C ALA A 95 13.73 -10.79 -17.42
N SER A 96 14.34 -9.85 -18.12
CA SER A 96 13.67 -8.93 -19.02
C SER A 96 13.76 -9.45 -20.45
N MET A 97 12.64 -9.45 -21.16
CA MET A 97 12.66 -9.69 -22.60
C MET A 97 13.28 -8.48 -23.27
N THR A 98 14.22 -8.71 -24.18
CA THR A 98 14.68 -7.66 -25.08
C THR A 98 13.58 -7.48 -26.14
N VAL A 99 12.96 -6.31 -26.18
CA VAL A 99 11.90 -6.00 -27.16
C VAL A 99 12.49 -5.30 -28.37
N ASP A 100 13.50 -4.46 -28.13
CA ASP A 100 14.14 -3.68 -29.17
C ASP A 100 15.55 -3.26 -28.70
N TYR A 101 16.14 -2.29 -29.36
CA TYR A 101 17.36 -1.63 -28.95
C TYR A 101 17.19 -0.10 -28.88
N THR A 102 18.08 0.55 -28.15
CA THR A 102 18.13 2.01 -28.05
C THR A 102 19.58 2.49 -27.95
N LEU A 103 19.80 3.80 -28.01
CA LEU A 103 21.11 4.39 -27.75
C LEU A 103 21.45 4.27 -26.25
N PRO A 104 22.71 4.00 -25.90
CA PRO A 104 23.15 4.02 -24.51
C PRO A 104 22.85 5.37 -23.83
N LYS A 105 22.24 5.36 -22.63
CA LYS A 105 21.89 6.57 -21.87
C LYS A 105 22.68 6.75 -20.58
N GLY A 106 23.77 6.01 -20.39
CA GLY A 106 24.60 6.06 -19.19
C GLY A 106 25.75 5.05 -19.24
N SER A 107 26.59 5.05 -18.20
CA SER A 107 27.85 4.28 -18.17
C SER A 107 27.66 2.76 -18.01
N TYR A 108 26.50 2.31 -17.53
CA TYR A 108 26.19 0.89 -17.33
C TYR A 108 24.90 0.50 -18.04
N PHE A 109 25.00 -0.42 -19.01
CA PHE A 109 23.85 -0.95 -19.76
C PHE A 109 24.14 -2.33 -20.32
N LYS A 110 23.08 -3.06 -20.69
CA LYS A 110 23.22 -4.37 -21.36
C LYS A 110 23.33 -4.17 -22.86
N ILE A 111 24.41 -4.67 -23.48
CA ILE A 111 24.65 -4.53 -24.93
C ILE A 111 23.66 -5.39 -25.72
N HIS A 112 23.08 -4.82 -26.77
CA HIS A 112 22.29 -5.54 -27.76
C HIS A 112 23.19 -5.99 -28.91
N PHE A 113 23.82 -7.16 -28.75
CA PHE A 113 24.81 -7.69 -29.70
C PHE A 113 24.36 -7.68 -31.17
N PRO A 114 23.18 -8.24 -31.56
CA PRO A 114 22.78 -8.25 -32.98
C PRO A 114 22.63 -6.85 -33.61
N ALA A 115 22.06 -5.89 -32.87
CA ALA A 115 21.88 -4.53 -33.36
C ALA A 115 23.21 -3.77 -33.45
N THR A 116 24.11 -4.01 -32.49
CA THR A 116 25.45 -3.43 -32.46
C THR A 116 26.31 -3.94 -33.62
N LEU A 117 26.29 -5.25 -33.87
CA LEU A 117 27.00 -5.87 -34.99
C LEU A 117 26.43 -5.41 -36.34
N ARG A 118 25.10 -5.40 -36.51
CA ARG A 118 24.46 -4.89 -37.72
C ARG A 118 24.81 -3.43 -37.98
N ARG A 119 24.88 -2.59 -36.94
CA ARG A 119 25.27 -1.19 -37.09
C ARG A 119 26.74 -1.05 -37.47
N SER A 120 27.64 -1.81 -36.84
CA SER A 120 29.08 -1.80 -37.18
C SER A 120 29.32 -2.23 -38.63
N ALA A 121 28.63 -3.28 -39.09
CA ALA A 121 28.68 -3.70 -40.49
C ALA A 121 28.13 -2.62 -41.45
N ALA A 122 26.99 -2.00 -41.12
CA ALA A 122 26.37 -0.97 -41.96
C ALA A 122 27.23 0.31 -42.11
N VAL A 123 28.16 0.57 -41.18
CA VAL A 123 29.10 1.70 -41.27
C VAL A 123 30.48 1.28 -41.78
N GLY A 124 30.63 0.04 -42.28
CA GLY A 124 31.88 -0.48 -42.82
C GLY A 124 33.00 -0.67 -41.78
N ALA A 125 32.66 -0.69 -40.49
CA ALA A 125 33.65 -0.79 -39.42
C ALA A 125 33.89 -2.23 -38.95
N PHE A 126 33.04 -3.19 -39.27
CA PHE A 126 33.15 -4.57 -38.81
C PHE A 126 34.46 -5.23 -39.32
N PRO A 127 35.26 -5.94 -38.49
CA PRO A 127 34.96 -6.41 -37.12
C PRO A 127 35.25 -5.41 -35.99
N SER A 128 35.74 -4.21 -36.29
CA SER A 128 35.95 -3.17 -35.26
C SER A 128 34.62 -2.61 -34.73
N LEU A 129 34.57 -2.37 -33.42
CA LEU A 129 33.41 -1.82 -32.74
C LEU A 129 33.70 -0.40 -32.27
N LYS A 130 33.15 0.58 -32.97
CA LYS A 130 33.15 1.99 -32.52
C LYS A 130 31.99 2.24 -31.54
N TRP A 131 32.17 3.18 -30.62
CA TRP A 131 31.13 3.56 -29.65
C TRP A 131 29.79 3.94 -30.31
N ASP A 132 29.83 4.61 -31.47
CA ASP A 132 28.63 5.01 -32.22
C ASP A 132 27.82 3.84 -32.77
N ALA A 133 28.44 2.65 -32.90
CA ALA A 133 27.77 1.43 -33.32
C ALA A 133 27.09 0.71 -32.14
N VAL A 134 27.48 1.01 -30.89
CA VAL A 134 26.97 0.33 -29.70
C VAL A 134 25.48 0.62 -29.51
N ARG A 135 24.71 -0.44 -29.28
CA ARG A 135 23.27 -0.36 -28.97
C ARG A 135 23.00 -1.02 -27.62
N ALA A 136 22.18 -0.36 -26.81
CA ALA A 136 21.70 -0.90 -25.54
C ALA A 136 20.43 -1.72 -25.78
N LYS A 137 20.24 -2.81 -25.04
CA LYS A 137 19.00 -3.59 -25.05
C LYS A 137 17.84 -2.73 -24.51
N LEU A 138 16.77 -2.59 -25.30
CA LEU A 138 15.50 -2.11 -24.80
C LEU A 138 14.77 -3.27 -24.15
N LEU A 139 14.85 -3.30 -22.82
CA LEU A 139 14.30 -4.36 -22.00
C LEU A 139 12.85 -4.03 -21.64
N THR A 140 11.92 -4.92 -21.98
CA THR A 140 10.59 -4.94 -21.35
C THR A 140 10.57 -5.99 -20.27
N GLY A 141 10.09 -5.59 -19.10
CA GLY A 141 9.75 -6.49 -18.03
C GLY A 141 8.57 -5.90 -17.29
N ARG A 142 7.57 -6.75 -17.01
CA ARG A 142 6.53 -6.38 -16.05
C ARG A 142 7.09 -6.78 -14.69
N SER A 143 7.38 -5.80 -13.83
CA SER A 143 7.66 -6.12 -12.44
C SER A 143 6.45 -6.87 -11.89
N LYS A 144 6.70 -8.11 -11.47
CA LYS A 144 5.68 -8.93 -10.86
C LYS A 144 5.43 -8.38 -9.46
N VAL A 145 4.18 -8.33 -9.04
CA VAL A 145 3.82 -7.86 -7.69
C VAL A 145 3.52 -9.07 -6.82
N THR A 146 3.89 -9.01 -5.54
CA THR A 146 3.35 -9.93 -4.54
C THR A 146 2.48 -9.15 -3.56
N LEU A 147 1.19 -9.44 -3.53
CA LEU A 147 0.27 -8.94 -2.52
C LEU A 147 0.36 -9.82 -1.26
N ILE A 148 0.73 -9.25 -0.13
CA ILE A 148 0.82 -9.96 1.15
C ILE A 148 -0.30 -9.42 2.04
N LEU A 149 -1.35 -10.23 2.21
CA LEU A 149 -2.49 -9.90 3.06
C LEU A 149 -2.15 -10.27 4.49
N ILE A 150 -2.24 -9.31 5.40
CA ILE A 150 -2.13 -9.51 6.84
C ILE A 150 -3.52 -9.28 7.40
N LEU A 151 -4.18 -10.36 7.80
CA LEU A 151 -5.55 -10.34 8.27
C LEU A 151 -5.57 -10.55 9.79
N ASP A 152 -6.16 -9.59 10.49
CA ASP A 152 -6.56 -9.74 11.88
C ASP A 152 -7.74 -10.71 11.98
N SER A 153 -7.69 -11.67 12.92
CA SER A 153 -8.78 -12.63 13.15
C SER A 153 -9.72 -12.21 14.28
N SER A 154 -9.64 -10.96 14.74
CA SER A 154 -10.53 -10.44 15.78
C SER A 154 -12.01 -10.67 15.45
N ALA A 155 -12.83 -10.99 16.45
CA ALA A 155 -14.26 -11.26 16.26
C ALA A 155 -15.03 -10.15 15.51
N SER A 156 -14.61 -8.89 15.69
CA SER A 156 -15.15 -7.71 15.03
C SER A 156 -15.02 -7.75 13.50
N MET A 157 -14.10 -8.56 12.96
CA MET A 157 -13.84 -8.70 11.53
C MET A 157 -14.95 -9.40 10.75
N MET A 158 -15.83 -10.16 11.43
CA MET A 158 -16.84 -11.02 10.81
C MET A 158 -17.67 -10.29 9.75
N TYR A 159 -18.08 -9.04 10.04
CA TYR A 159 -18.92 -8.24 9.16
C TYR A 159 -18.14 -7.66 7.96
N SER A 160 -16.83 -7.55 8.06
CA SER A 160 -15.97 -6.93 7.04
C SER A 160 -15.32 -7.94 6.09
N VAL A 161 -15.23 -9.23 6.47
CA VAL A 161 -14.66 -10.30 5.63
C VAL A 161 -15.29 -10.32 4.24
N ARG A 162 -16.63 -10.19 4.14
CA ARG A 162 -17.33 -10.18 2.85
C ARG A 162 -16.89 -9.03 1.94
N GLY A 163 -16.72 -7.83 2.50
CA GLY A 163 -16.24 -6.66 1.75
C GLY A 163 -14.82 -6.86 1.21
N ILE A 164 -13.94 -7.43 2.03
CA ILE A 164 -12.55 -7.75 1.67
C ILE A 164 -12.51 -8.81 0.57
N LEU A 165 -13.29 -9.90 0.70
CA LEU A 165 -13.40 -10.94 -0.32
C LEU A 165 -13.87 -10.38 -1.67
N THR A 166 -14.87 -9.49 -1.65
CA THR A 166 -15.38 -8.83 -2.85
C THR A 166 -14.30 -7.96 -3.52
N ALA A 167 -13.57 -7.16 -2.73
CA ALA A 167 -12.48 -6.34 -3.25
C ALA A 167 -11.35 -7.20 -3.86
N LEU A 168 -10.93 -8.27 -3.18
CA LEU A 168 -9.89 -9.18 -3.66
C LEU A 168 -10.30 -9.93 -4.94
N ARG A 169 -11.57 -10.35 -5.05
CA ARG A 169 -12.12 -10.96 -6.27
C ARG A 169 -12.07 -10.00 -7.45
N ALA A 170 -12.40 -8.72 -7.25
CA ALA A 170 -12.36 -7.71 -8.32
C ALA A 170 -10.93 -7.52 -8.87
N VAL A 171 -9.93 -7.62 -8.00
CA VAL A 171 -8.49 -7.49 -8.31
C VAL A 171 -7.94 -8.73 -9.04
N GLU A 172 -8.56 -9.91 -8.88
CA GLU A 172 -8.05 -11.22 -9.33
C GLU A 172 -7.75 -11.25 -10.82
N ARG A 173 -8.70 -10.82 -11.67
CA ARG A 173 -8.57 -10.92 -13.13
C ARG A 173 -7.31 -10.20 -13.63
N GLU A 174 -7.06 -9.02 -13.08
CA GLU A 174 -5.86 -8.26 -13.39
C GLU A 174 -4.61 -8.89 -12.79
N ALA A 175 -4.67 -9.36 -11.55
CA ALA A 175 -3.54 -10.02 -10.88
C ALA A 175 -3.07 -11.26 -11.65
N ARG A 176 -4.02 -12.09 -12.12
CA ARG A 176 -3.78 -13.27 -12.94
C ARG A 176 -3.10 -12.90 -14.26
N ARG A 177 -3.60 -11.86 -14.95
CA ARG A 177 -3.00 -11.35 -16.21
C ARG A 177 -1.53 -10.95 -16.02
N TYR A 178 -1.20 -10.34 -14.88
CA TYR A 178 0.15 -9.87 -14.60
C TYR A 178 1.04 -10.88 -13.88
N ARG A 179 0.53 -12.09 -13.61
CA ARG A 179 1.22 -13.13 -12.83
C ARG A 179 1.65 -12.60 -11.44
N ASP A 180 0.81 -11.72 -10.88
CA ASP A 180 0.98 -11.25 -9.52
C ASP A 180 0.74 -12.44 -8.56
N ARG A 181 1.49 -12.47 -7.47
CA ARG A 181 1.29 -13.45 -6.40
C ARG A 181 0.45 -12.86 -5.27
N VAL A 182 -0.17 -13.73 -4.50
CA VAL A 182 -0.86 -13.41 -3.26
C VAL A 182 -0.40 -14.34 -2.15
N ALA A 183 -0.25 -13.80 -0.96
CA ALA A 183 0.02 -14.52 0.27
C ALA A 183 -0.94 -14.08 1.35
N LEU A 184 -1.12 -14.92 2.37
CA LEU A 184 -2.00 -14.66 3.50
C LEU A 184 -1.27 -14.98 4.80
N VAL A 185 -1.16 -13.96 5.64
CA VAL A 185 -0.73 -14.01 7.04
C VAL A 185 -1.97 -13.75 7.88
N VAL A 186 -2.20 -14.59 8.89
CA VAL A 186 -3.32 -14.47 9.81
C VAL A 186 -2.77 -14.26 11.21
N CYS A 187 -3.19 -13.17 11.85
CA CYS A 187 -2.93 -12.92 13.27
C CYS A 187 -3.95 -13.76 14.05
N LYS A 188 -3.51 -14.68 14.90
CA LYS A 188 -4.39 -15.56 15.70
C LYS A 188 -3.70 -15.94 17.02
N GLY A 189 -4.46 -16.08 18.11
CA GLY A 189 -3.93 -16.37 19.44
C GLY A 189 -2.87 -15.34 19.83
N PHE A 190 -1.69 -15.81 20.25
CA PHE A 190 -0.59 -14.94 20.72
C PHE A 190 0.40 -14.52 19.61
N GLY A 191 0.15 -14.86 18.34
CA GLY A 191 1.11 -14.62 17.26
C GLY A 191 0.50 -14.56 15.87
N ALA A 192 1.32 -14.79 14.84
CA ALA A 192 0.85 -14.80 13.46
C ALA A 192 1.40 -16.00 12.70
N VAL A 193 0.57 -16.52 11.78
CA VAL A 193 0.89 -17.70 10.98
C VAL A 193 0.74 -17.39 9.49
N VAL A 194 1.59 -18.00 8.67
CA VAL A 194 1.44 -17.97 7.21
C VAL A 194 0.36 -18.97 6.80
N ALA A 195 -0.87 -18.52 6.65
CA ALA A 195 -1.97 -19.36 6.16
C ALA A 195 -1.82 -19.70 4.67
N HIS A 196 -1.16 -18.85 3.89
CA HIS A 196 -0.86 -19.14 2.49
C HIS A 196 0.45 -18.50 2.05
N HIS A 197 1.39 -19.31 1.56
CA HIS A 197 2.62 -18.84 0.94
C HIS A 197 2.35 -18.13 -0.40
N PRO A 198 3.23 -17.22 -0.86
CA PRO A 198 3.06 -16.51 -2.13
C PRO A 198 2.80 -17.44 -3.32
N SER A 199 1.59 -17.38 -3.88
CA SER A 199 1.21 -18.15 -5.08
C SER A 199 0.40 -17.28 -6.05
N THR A 200 0.28 -17.69 -7.31
CA THR A 200 -0.61 -17.00 -8.26
C THR A 200 -2.08 -17.42 -8.13
N ASN A 201 -2.40 -18.33 -7.20
CA ASN A 201 -3.74 -18.88 -7.03
C ASN A 201 -4.55 -18.08 -6.01
N PHE A 202 -5.20 -17.02 -6.49
CA PHE A 202 -6.06 -16.16 -5.68
C PHE A 202 -7.29 -16.89 -5.12
N ASN A 203 -7.87 -17.82 -5.87
CA ASN A 203 -9.04 -18.59 -5.43
C ASN A 203 -8.76 -19.38 -4.14
N LEU A 204 -7.55 -19.94 -4.03
CA LEU A 204 -7.16 -20.65 -2.82
C LEU A 204 -7.07 -19.69 -1.62
N VAL A 205 -6.51 -18.49 -1.79
CA VAL A 205 -6.48 -17.48 -0.73
C VAL A 205 -7.89 -17.04 -0.33
N LEU A 206 -8.76 -16.75 -1.30
CA LEU A 206 -10.15 -16.36 -1.05
C LEU A 206 -10.89 -17.45 -0.26
N SER A 207 -10.70 -18.72 -0.63
CA SER A 207 -11.31 -19.85 0.10
C SER A 207 -10.79 -19.97 1.53
N LYS A 208 -9.50 -19.71 1.76
CA LYS A 208 -8.92 -19.72 3.10
C LYS A 208 -9.47 -18.58 3.94
N ILE A 209 -9.55 -17.36 3.39
CA ILE A 209 -10.13 -16.20 4.09
C ILE A 209 -11.56 -16.49 4.54
N SER A 210 -12.38 -17.15 3.72
CA SER A 210 -13.76 -17.50 4.10
C SER A 210 -13.89 -18.54 5.22
N ARG A 211 -12.79 -19.23 5.58
CA ARG A 211 -12.77 -20.30 6.59
C ARG A 211 -11.97 -19.95 7.84
N ILE A 212 -11.41 -18.74 7.93
CA ILE A 212 -10.66 -18.31 9.11
C ILE A 212 -11.62 -18.17 10.27
N GLY A 213 -11.37 -18.95 11.33
CA GLY A 213 -12.07 -18.82 12.61
C GLY A 213 -11.67 -17.53 13.31
N LEU A 214 -12.61 -16.97 14.05
CA LEU A 214 -12.41 -15.76 14.85
C LEU A 214 -11.69 -16.10 16.16
N ASP A 215 -10.93 -15.14 16.67
CA ASP A 215 -10.21 -15.22 17.95
C ASP A 215 -10.32 -13.86 18.68
N ASP A 216 -10.15 -13.86 20.00
CA ASP A 216 -10.32 -12.64 20.82
C ASP A 216 -9.03 -11.80 20.88
N PHE A 217 -7.92 -12.39 20.46
CA PHE A 217 -6.59 -11.81 20.50
C PHE A 217 -6.15 -11.24 19.14
N THR A 218 -5.46 -10.09 19.19
CA THR A 218 -5.02 -9.29 18.02
C THR A 218 -3.51 -9.01 18.09
N PRO A 219 -2.68 -10.00 17.75
CA PRO A 219 -1.22 -9.85 17.63
C PRO A 219 -0.83 -9.19 16.29
N LEU A 220 -1.34 -7.97 16.07
CA LEU A 220 -1.15 -7.22 14.82
C LEU A 220 0.34 -6.96 14.52
N ALA A 221 1.14 -6.64 15.53
CA ALA A 221 2.58 -6.42 15.36
C ALA A 221 3.30 -7.67 14.84
N SER A 222 2.96 -8.86 15.37
CA SER A 222 3.49 -10.15 14.91
C SER A 222 3.13 -10.42 13.46
N GLY A 223 1.88 -10.15 13.05
CA GLY A 223 1.43 -10.30 11.67
C GLY A 223 2.14 -9.35 10.71
N MET A 224 2.27 -8.08 11.10
CA MET A 224 3.02 -7.08 10.32
C MET A 224 4.50 -7.45 10.17
N TYR A 225 5.12 -7.96 11.23
CA TYR A 225 6.53 -8.35 11.21
C TYR A 225 6.77 -9.58 10.31
N LEU A 226 5.92 -10.60 10.44
CA LEU A 226 5.95 -11.78 9.57
C LEU A 226 5.71 -11.40 8.10
N GLY A 227 4.75 -10.50 7.85
CA GLY A 227 4.49 -9.95 6.52
C GLY A 227 5.69 -9.19 5.95
N LEU A 228 6.38 -8.37 6.75
CA LEU A 228 7.61 -7.68 6.35
C LEU A 228 8.71 -8.67 5.96
N ASN A 229 8.96 -9.71 6.76
CA ASN A 229 9.97 -10.73 6.46
C ASN A 229 9.66 -11.46 5.14
N MET A 230 8.38 -11.78 4.91
CA MET A 230 7.92 -12.34 3.64
C MET A 230 8.11 -11.36 2.48
N ALA A 231 7.82 -10.08 2.68
CA ALA A 231 7.99 -9.04 1.67
C ALA A 231 9.45 -8.89 1.24
N LEU A 232 10.38 -8.89 2.21
CA LEU A 232 11.81 -8.87 1.93
C LEU A 232 12.26 -10.10 1.15
N THR A 233 11.72 -11.28 1.49
CA THR A 233 12.02 -12.53 0.78
C THR A 233 11.52 -12.50 -0.67
N GLU A 234 10.29 -12.07 -0.91
CA GLU A 234 9.73 -11.98 -2.28
C GLU A 234 10.43 -10.89 -3.11
N ARG A 235 10.87 -9.80 -2.47
CA ARG A 235 11.72 -8.79 -3.10
C ARG A 235 13.03 -9.36 -3.62
N ARG A 236 13.71 -10.22 -2.84
CA ARG A 236 14.92 -10.92 -3.29
C ARG A 236 14.66 -11.85 -4.49
N LYS A 237 13.44 -12.41 -4.59
CA LYS A 237 12.99 -13.22 -5.75
C LYS A 237 12.55 -12.39 -6.96
N GLY A 238 12.69 -11.06 -6.91
CA GLY A 238 12.35 -10.16 -8.03
C GLY A 238 10.88 -9.78 -8.13
N TYR A 239 10.09 -9.98 -7.08
CA TYR A 239 8.72 -9.48 -6.98
C TYR A 239 8.71 -8.19 -6.16
N GLU A 240 8.00 -7.15 -6.59
CA GLU A 240 7.82 -5.97 -5.73
C GLU A 240 6.64 -6.22 -4.78
N PRO A 241 6.86 -6.29 -3.45
CA PRO A 241 5.81 -6.62 -2.50
C PRO A 241 4.92 -5.40 -2.20
N VAL A 242 3.65 -5.67 -1.92
CA VAL A 242 2.68 -4.74 -1.37
C VAL A 242 2.05 -5.39 -0.14
N LEU A 243 2.18 -4.75 1.02
CA LEU A 243 1.52 -5.18 2.25
C LEU A 243 0.09 -4.63 2.27
N VAL A 244 -0.88 -5.48 2.59
CA VAL A 244 -2.27 -5.10 2.79
C VAL A 244 -2.65 -5.55 4.20
N ILE A 245 -2.66 -4.60 5.13
CA ILE A 245 -2.99 -4.82 6.54
C ILE A 245 -4.49 -4.59 6.71
N VAL A 246 -5.19 -5.56 7.26
CA VAL A 246 -6.63 -5.48 7.51
C VAL A 246 -6.91 -5.79 8.97
N SER A 247 -7.41 -4.80 9.71
CA SER A 247 -7.65 -4.89 11.17
C SER A 247 -8.63 -3.78 11.60
N ASP A 248 -9.19 -3.90 12.80
CA ASP A 248 -9.91 -2.81 13.48
C ASP A 248 -8.99 -1.91 14.34
N GLY A 249 -7.71 -2.30 14.45
CA GLY A 249 -6.67 -1.55 15.14
C GLY A 249 -6.59 -1.83 16.65
N ASN A 250 -7.30 -2.83 17.17
CA ASN A 250 -7.25 -3.18 18.59
C ASN A 250 -6.01 -4.01 18.95
N ALA A 251 -4.82 -3.43 18.86
CA ALA A 251 -3.57 -4.15 19.17
C ALA A 251 -3.45 -4.42 20.68
N ASN A 252 -3.54 -5.69 21.08
CA ASN A 252 -3.51 -6.10 22.49
C ASN A 252 -2.33 -7.02 22.85
N ILE A 253 -1.55 -7.49 21.87
CA ILE A 253 -0.39 -8.36 22.10
C ILE A 253 0.90 -7.70 21.58
N PRO A 254 1.90 -7.46 22.45
CA PRO A 254 3.21 -6.99 22.03
C PRO A 254 4.04 -8.11 21.38
N LEU A 255 5.10 -7.73 20.65
CA LEU A 255 6.06 -8.71 20.14
C LEU A 255 6.84 -9.36 21.30
N GLU A 256 6.99 -10.68 21.28
CA GLU A 256 7.86 -11.42 22.21
C GLU A 256 9.34 -11.04 21.97
N LYS A 257 9.78 -9.99 22.65
CA LYS A 257 11.17 -9.58 22.93
C LYS A 257 12.05 -9.04 21.77
N HIS A 258 12.73 -7.93 22.10
CA HIS A 258 13.99 -7.37 21.56
C HIS A 258 13.91 -6.42 20.34
N ARG A 259 13.37 -5.21 20.55
CA ARG A 259 14.09 -3.97 20.20
C ARG A 259 13.85 -2.95 21.31
N ARG A 260 14.88 -2.14 21.61
CA ARG A 260 14.92 -1.19 22.72
C ARG A 260 13.66 -0.32 22.69
N VAL A 261 12.67 -0.68 23.51
CA VAL A 261 11.58 0.21 23.83
C VAL A 261 12.25 1.36 24.56
N SER A 262 12.18 2.55 23.96
CA SER A 262 12.42 3.78 24.69
C SER A 262 11.68 3.66 26.01
N ARG A 263 12.40 3.85 27.13
CA ARG A 263 11.77 3.97 28.45
C ARG A 263 10.62 4.98 28.29
N PHE A 264 9.41 4.64 28.75
CA PHE A 264 8.14 5.38 28.62
C PHE A 264 7.30 5.15 27.32
N ALA A 265 6.82 3.93 27.08
CA ALA A 265 5.66 3.71 26.18
C ALA A 265 4.44 3.29 27.03
N PHE A 266 3.32 4.00 26.90
CA PHE A 266 2.09 3.76 27.69
C PHE A 266 1.43 2.41 27.37
N ASP A 267 1.54 1.91 26.14
CA ASP A 267 1.04 0.60 25.72
C ASP A 267 2.11 -0.15 24.89
N PRO A 268 2.67 -1.28 25.39
CA PRO A 268 3.66 -2.08 24.68
C PRO A 268 3.18 -2.68 23.34
N ALA A 269 1.89 -3.00 23.21
CA ALA A 269 1.32 -3.58 21.99
C ALA A 269 1.24 -2.53 20.89
N ILE A 270 0.76 -1.33 21.22
CA ILE A 270 0.72 -0.18 20.31
C ILE A 270 2.14 0.18 19.86
N GLN A 271 3.08 0.27 20.80
CA GLN A 271 4.48 0.57 20.46
C GLN A 271 5.08 -0.48 19.52
N SER A 272 4.80 -1.76 19.75
CA SER A 272 5.26 -2.84 18.87
C SER A 272 4.76 -2.67 17.43
N VAL A 273 3.49 -2.28 17.26
CA VAL A 273 2.90 -2.00 15.93
C VAL A 273 3.62 -0.83 15.26
N LEU A 274 3.85 0.26 15.99
CA LEU A 274 4.55 1.44 15.46
C LEU A 274 6.00 1.12 15.10
N ASP A 275 6.72 0.37 15.92
CA ASP A 275 8.07 -0.08 15.65
C ASP A 275 8.15 -0.88 14.35
N VAL A 276 7.25 -1.85 14.15
CA VAL A 276 7.18 -2.61 12.89
C VAL A 276 6.81 -1.69 11.71
N ALA A 277 5.90 -0.73 11.89
CA ALA A 277 5.59 0.25 10.86
C ALA A 277 6.83 1.08 10.45
N THR A 278 7.68 1.47 11.40
CA THR A 278 8.96 2.14 11.06
C THR A 278 9.90 1.24 10.28
N LEU A 279 9.92 -0.07 10.57
CA LEU A 279 10.73 -1.02 9.80
C LEU A 279 10.21 -1.20 8.38
N ILE A 280 8.89 -1.26 8.20
CA ILE A 280 8.24 -1.27 6.89
C ILE A 280 8.61 -0.01 6.10
N ALA A 281 8.54 1.16 6.74
CA ALA A 281 8.90 2.44 6.15
C ALA A 281 10.38 2.51 5.74
N LYS A 282 11.31 2.12 6.62
CA LYS A 282 12.75 2.04 6.32
C LYS A 282 13.05 1.14 5.13
N ASN A 283 12.31 0.05 4.98
CA ASN A 283 12.45 -0.87 3.85
C ASN A 283 11.68 -0.42 2.59
N ASN A 284 11.01 0.75 2.61
CA ASN A 284 10.26 1.28 1.47
C ASN A 284 9.28 0.25 0.86
N ILE A 285 8.53 -0.44 1.71
CA ILE A 285 7.51 -1.42 1.28
C ILE A 285 6.19 -0.69 1.08
N GLU A 286 5.54 -0.88 -0.08
CA GLU A 286 4.22 -0.26 -0.31
C GLU A 286 3.22 -0.87 0.66
N THR A 287 2.43 -0.05 1.33
CA THR A 287 1.50 -0.50 2.36
C THR A 287 0.11 0.09 2.14
N ILE A 288 -0.90 -0.76 2.28
CA ILE A 288 -2.31 -0.39 2.35
C ILE A 288 -2.80 -0.82 3.73
N VAL A 289 -3.45 0.09 4.44
CA VAL A 289 -4.10 -0.18 5.72
C VAL A 289 -5.61 -0.10 5.51
N VAL A 290 -6.32 -1.19 5.76
CA VAL A 290 -7.78 -1.28 5.70
C VAL A 290 -8.29 -1.39 7.13
N ASN A 291 -8.87 -0.30 7.63
CA ASN A 291 -9.55 -0.26 8.91
C ASN A 291 -11.00 -0.70 8.73
N THR A 292 -11.37 -1.81 9.35
CA THR A 292 -12.71 -2.40 9.26
C THR A 292 -13.75 -1.73 10.16
N LYS A 293 -13.30 -0.99 11.17
CA LYS A 293 -14.15 -0.30 12.15
C LYS A 293 -13.73 1.15 12.30
N HIS A 294 -13.82 1.89 11.20
CA HIS A 294 -13.43 3.30 11.19
C HIS A 294 -14.39 4.14 12.03
N ARG A 295 -13.84 4.84 13.02
CA ARG A 295 -14.51 5.90 13.77
C ARG A 295 -13.83 7.22 13.46
N GLU A 296 -14.59 8.31 13.39
CA GLU A 296 -13.96 9.61 13.27
C GLU A 296 -13.10 9.85 14.51
N PRO A 297 -11.79 10.13 14.34
CA PRO A 297 -10.93 10.35 15.49
C PRO A 297 -11.37 11.64 16.17
N THR A 298 -11.73 11.56 17.45
CA THR A 298 -12.00 12.72 18.28
C THR A 298 -10.67 13.40 18.62
N THR A 299 -10.54 14.69 18.32
CA THR A 299 -9.33 15.49 18.57
C THR A 299 -8.98 15.66 20.06
N ASP A 300 -9.85 15.23 20.97
CA ASP A 300 -9.88 15.75 22.34
C ASP A 300 -9.34 14.77 23.40
N VAL A 301 -8.74 13.66 23.01
CA VAL A 301 -8.08 12.76 23.98
C VAL A 301 -6.57 12.83 23.73
N GLY A 302 -5.91 13.76 24.41
CA GLY A 302 -4.45 13.84 24.43
C GLY A 302 -3.85 12.49 24.80
N ASP A 303 -2.82 12.06 24.05
CA ASP A 303 -1.79 11.02 24.24
C ASP A 303 -2.04 9.73 25.08
N ILE A 304 -3.23 9.51 25.65
CA ILE A 304 -3.49 8.57 26.74
C ILE A 304 -4.29 7.34 26.26
N ALA A 305 -5.04 7.44 25.17
CA ALA A 305 -5.71 6.29 24.55
C ALA A 305 -5.77 6.44 23.02
N VAL A 306 -4.74 5.95 22.33
CA VAL A 306 -4.75 5.92 20.86
C VAL A 306 -5.84 4.94 20.42
N SER A 307 -6.91 5.47 19.83
CA SER A 307 -7.97 4.62 19.28
C SER A 307 -7.40 3.69 18.19
N GLY A 308 -8.01 2.52 17.98
CA GLY A 308 -7.56 1.61 16.91
C GLY A 308 -7.54 2.27 15.53
N THR A 309 -8.46 3.20 15.29
CA THR A 309 -8.44 4.04 14.08
C THR A 309 -7.19 4.93 14.02
N GLU A 310 -6.87 5.66 15.09
CA GLU A 310 -5.68 6.51 15.12
C GLU A 310 -4.40 5.71 14.95
N LEU A 311 -4.29 4.54 15.56
CA LEU A 311 -3.16 3.64 15.39
C LEU A 311 -2.99 3.27 13.91
N LEU A 312 -4.04 2.80 13.26
CA LEU A 312 -4.00 2.41 11.85
C LEU A 312 -3.72 3.59 10.91
N VAL A 313 -4.24 4.79 11.22
CA VAL A 313 -3.90 6.01 10.48
C VAL A 313 -2.43 6.38 10.68
N ARG A 314 -1.89 6.28 11.90
CA ARG A 314 -0.46 6.51 12.18
C ARG A 314 0.43 5.52 11.42
N VAL A 315 0.06 4.24 11.38
CA VAL A 315 0.77 3.22 10.56
C VAL A 315 0.78 3.60 9.08
N ALA A 316 -0.37 4.00 8.52
CA ALA A 316 -0.45 4.43 7.13
C ALA A 316 0.39 5.69 6.84
N LYS A 317 0.41 6.66 7.76
CA LYS A 317 1.26 7.85 7.67
C LYS A 317 2.75 7.51 7.73
N LEU A 318 3.18 6.70 8.70
CA LEU A 318 4.58 6.29 8.86
C LEU A 318 5.12 5.55 7.64
N THR A 319 4.32 4.64 7.09
CA THR A 319 4.66 3.89 5.88
C THR A 319 4.52 4.69 4.58
N GLN A 320 4.02 5.94 4.64
CA GLN A 320 3.66 6.76 3.47
C GLN A 320 2.72 6.00 2.50
N GLY A 321 1.84 5.17 3.08
CA GLY A 321 0.94 4.27 2.39
C GLY A 321 -0.45 4.85 2.12
N SER A 322 -1.37 3.97 1.78
CA SER A 322 -2.79 4.28 1.63
C SER A 322 -3.58 3.76 2.82
N TYR A 323 -4.61 4.48 3.21
CA TYR A 323 -5.54 4.14 4.28
C TYR A 323 -6.96 4.08 3.72
N VAL A 324 -7.69 3.00 4.03
CA VAL A 324 -9.11 2.83 3.74
C VAL A 324 -9.82 2.56 5.07
N GLY A 325 -10.72 3.43 5.48
CA GLY A 325 -11.58 3.22 6.65
C GLY A 325 -12.99 2.84 6.22
N ILE A 326 -13.53 1.76 6.75
CA ILE A 326 -14.93 1.34 6.54
C ILE A 326 -15.74 1.88 7.72
N ILE A 327 -16.74 2.72 7.42
CA ILE A 327 -17.68 3.25 8.40
C ILE A 327 -18.81 2.23 8.51
N GLY A 328 -18.91 1.60 9.69
CA GLY A 328 -19.98 0.67 10.05
C GLY A 328 -21.27 1.38 10.38
#